data_AF-A0A924CMN9-F1
#
_entry.id   AF-A0A924CMN9-F1
#
_cell.length_a   1.000
_cell.length_b   1.000
_cell.length_c   1.000
_cell.angle_alpha   90.00
_cell.angle_beta   90.00
_cell.angle_gamma   90.00
#
_symmetry.space_group_name_H-M   'P 1'
#
loop_
_entity.id
_entity.type
_entity.pdbx_description
1 polymer ?
#
loop_
_entity_poly.entity_id
_entity_poly.type
_entity_poly.pdbx_seq_one_letter_code
_entity_poly.pdbx_strand_id
1 'polypeptide(L)' 'EILSGVLLDQAKAVTDVLEENGWFVAALWKRGEWCCLNIRRL' A
#
# COMPACT_ATOMS: atom_id res chain seq x y z
N GLU A 1 -1.19 -6.69 7.70
CA GLU A 1 -2.17 -5.63 7.99
C GLU A 1 -2.72 -5.07 6.67
N ILE A 2 -3.88 -4.41 6.70
CA ILE A 2 -4.48 -3.80 5.50
C ILE A 2 -4.54 -2.30 5.71
N LEU A 3 -3.90 -1.56 4.81
CA LEU A 3 -3.95 -0.11 4.73
C LEU A 3 -4.98 0.26 3.67
N SER A 4 -6.17 0.68 4.10
CA SER A 4 -7.26 1.11 3.20
C SER A 4 -7.34 2.63 3.13
N GLY A 5 -7.98 3.16 2.08
CA GLY A 5 -8.16 4.61 1.92
C GLY A 5 -6.92 5.34 1.42
N VAL A 6 -6.05 4.66 0.66
CA VAL A 6 -4.93 5.30 -0.04
C VAL A 6 -5.42 5.75 -1.41
N LEU A 7 -5.11 6.99 -1.82
CA LEU A 7 -5.37 7.41 -3.20
C LEU A 7 -4.47 6.64 -4.15
N LEU A 8 -5.00 6.20 -5.30
CA LEU A 8 -4.26 5.38 -6.26
C LEU A 8 -2.98 6.09 -6.74
N ASP A 9 -3.04 7.41 -6.91
CA ASP A 9 -1.90 8.26 -7.27
C ASP A 9 -0.80 8.27 -6.19
N GLN A 10 -1.19 8.16 -4.92
CA GLN A 10 -0.28 8.11 -3.78
C GLN A 10 0.16 6.68 -3.43
N ALA A 11 -0.44 5.65 -4.03
CA ALA A 11 -0.20 4.27 -3.68
C ALA A 11 1.27 3.85 -3.87
N LYS A 12 1.92 4.38 -4.92
CA LYS A 12 3.33 4.14 -5.18
C LYS A 12 4.20 4.73 -4.06
N ALA A 13 3.99 6.00 -3.72
CA ALA A 13 4.76 6.67 -2.67
C ALA A 13 4.58 5.97 -1.31
N VAL A 14 3.36 5.53 -0.99
CA VAL A 14 3.10 4.76 0.24
C VAL A 14 3.81 3.41 0.21
N THR A 15 3.83 2.74 -0.94
CA THR A 15 4.54 1.45 -1.11
C THR A 15 6.05 1.62 -0.93
N ASP A 16 6.65 2.63 -1.57
CA ASP A 16 8.08 2.93 -1.46
C ASP A 16 8.47 3.14 0.03
N VAL A 17 7.72 3.97 0.77
CA VAL A 17 7.96 4.24 2.20
C VAL A 17 7.77 2.98 3.05
N LEU A 18 6.76 2.15 2.76
CA LEU A 18 6.55 0.89 3.48
C LEU A 18 7.74 -0.05 3.32
N GLU A 19 8.24 -0.22 2.10
CA GLU A 19 9.40 -1.06 1.80
C GLU A 19 10.68 -0.53 2.48
N GLU A 20 10.89 0.78 2.49
CA GLU A 20 12.01 1.42 3.22
C GLU A 20 11.94 1.18 4.73
N ASN A 21 10.75 1.04 5.29
CA ASN A 21 10.52 0.76 6.72
C ASN A 21 10.48 -0.75 7.05
N GLY A 22 10.84 -1.63 6.11
CA GLY A 22 10.85 -3.08 6.32
C GLY A 22 9.48 -3.75 6.23
N TRP A 23 8.51 -3.08 5.59
CA TRP A 23 7.20 -3.66 5.29
C TRP A 23 7.13 -4.11 3.84
N PHE A 24 6.58 -5.29 3.62
CA PHE A 24 6.38 -5.85 2.29
C PHE A 24 4.93 -5.69 1.84
N VAL A 25 4.70 -5.07 0.69
CA VAL A 25 3.36 -4.98 0.08
C VAL A 25 3.04 -6.28 -0.68
N ALA A 26 2.23 -7.13 -0.08
CA ALA A 26 1.84 -8.42 -0.66
C ALA A 26 0.78 -8.30 -1.77
N ALA A 27 -0.11 -7.30 -1.68
CA ALA A 27 -1.14 -7.07 -2.69
C ALA A 27 -1.65 -5.62 -2.66
N LEU A 28 -2.04 -5.09 -3.82
CA LEU A 28 -2.70 -3.80 -3.98
C LEU A 28 -4.07 -4.01 -4.63
N TRP A 29 -5.13 -3.55 -3.96
CA TRP A 29 -6.51 -3.63 -4.43
C TRP A 29 -7.01 -2.24 -4.77
N LYS A 30 -7.35 -1.97 -6.02
CA LYS A 30 -7.85 -0.65 -6.45
C LYS A 30 -9.37 -0.66 -6.67
N ARG A 31 -10.02 0.46 -6.34
CA ARG A 31 -11.43 0.75 -6.62
C ARG A 31 -11.58 2.24 -6.95
N GLY A 32 -11.68 2.54 -8.23
CA GLY A 32 -11.70 3.93 -8.71
C GLY A 32 -10.39 4.65 -8.36
N GLU A 33 -10.52 5.81 -7.72
CA GLU A 33 -9.38 6.65 -7.28
C GLU A 33 -8.74 6.17 -5.97
N TRP A 34 -9.29 5.14 -5.34
CA TRP A 34 -8.83 4.62 -4.06
C TRP A 34 -8.22 3.23 -4.20
N CYS A 35 -7.33 2.87 -3.30
CA CYS A 35 -6.78 1.53 -3.16
C CYS A 35 -6.55 1.12 -1.71
N CYS A 36 -6.43 -0.20 -1.53
CA CYS A 36 -6.04 -0.85 -0.29
C CYS A 36 -4.73 -1.62 -0.51
N LEU A 37 -3.80 -1.49 0.42
CA LEU A 37 -2.51 -2.18 0.43
C LEU A 37 -2.56 -3.28 1.49
N ASN A 38 -2.31 -4.52 1.09
CA ASN A 38 -2.07 -5.61 2.01
C ASN A 38 -0.57 -5.65 2.32
N ILE A 39 -0.21 -5.26 3.54
CA ILE A 39 1.16 -5.16 4.00
C ILE A 39 1.49 -6.29 4.97
N ARG A 40 2.73 -6.75 4.95
CA ARG A 40 3.26 -7.74 5.87
C ARG A 40 4.58 -7.22 6.42
N ARG A 41 4.83 -7.46 7.70
CA ARG A 41 6.12 -7.14 8.29
C ARG A 41 7.11 -8.24 7.94
N LEU A 42 8.32 -7.85 7.52
CA LEU A 42 9.46 -8.76 7.41
C LEU A 42 10.12 -8.95 8.79
#